data_AF-A0A6N4X5C5-F1
#
_entry.id   AF-A0A6N4X5C5-F1
#
_cell.length_a   1.000
_cell.length_b   1.000
_cell.length_c   1.000
_cell.angle_alpha   90.00
_cell.angle_beta   90.00
_cell.angle_gamma   90.00
#
_symmetry.space_group_name_H-M   'P 1'
#
loop_
_entity.id
_entity.type
_entity.pdbx_description
1 polymer ?
#
loop_
_entity_poly.entity_id
_entity_poly.type
_entity_poly.pdbx_seq_one_letter_code
_entity_poly.pdbx_strand_id
1 'polypeptide(L)'
;MNVPKLILLPGVNFLLITGLATLLFCVCSASATIVDFSNVSQYPEGSDLGGHSEWGGVEGGNAFMLNGDGLSIHGSKNNEWSLLQHQDAMPSRTIGDAITVSIDFTFEQVKAKYDSELIRVGAGDGENRLLATFNRKGWGDFNAIGMDGYQVGAVFPTSEIGFKKNTSLGMSDSLRMAMTLTRAEADQWNMVVILTNLKSGDLVKRWEKKELSFPHGAPDALFGMIQVGASDAVSGVKDRKITRFEVSDQPALAAPPQTWTDSNFRKYILPMTRQQGPIYDKVFGVDELTGRDPNNGLEDQTLQNWCYWDGSIVKDDAGKYHMYASRWDQAQAHGTGWKDHSKGIHAVSDNVMGPYIDQGMTWPDWNDGLGHNVIGLRMFDGRYAMVTSDRTPGDVFVSDGPSGPFKFHGEIKWEANGFNPGLAAYEGGKGYMSNVMIIPRHDGRYMIVPRSTCIMISDDGILGPYKIVSDRVYKDMPEIPQARMEDPTAWYSGGMYHMLVNHWPGKTTYHFSSLDGIKDWKYRGIAYRKDEALFRYEDGTVDEWAIVQRPTAYTEDGHITHFNFSVIDITKGGDRGNDNHGSKIIVVPFDGESFDLRMQAIVREEQGN
;
A
#
# COMPACT_ATOMS: atom_id res chain seq x y z
N MET A 1 -61.33 5.88 26.80
CA MET A 1 -61.72 5.66 25.40
C MET A 1 -60.67 4.74 24.79
N ASN A 2 -60.87 3.44 24.96
CA ASN A 2 -61.48 2.51 24.00
C ASN A 2 -60.43 1.90 23.05
N VAL A 3 -59.77 0.89 23.58
CA VAL A 3 -59.13 -0.20 22.83
C VAL A 3 -60.24 -1.08 22.26
N PRO A 4 -60.26 -1.41 20.96
CA PRO A 4 -61.11 -2.50 20.47
C PRO A 4 -60.34 -3.82 20.59
N LYS A 5 -60.89 -4.72 21.42
CA LYS A 5 -60.63 -6.16 21.38
C LYS A 5 -61.21 -6.71 20.07
N LEU A 6 -60.40 -7.42 19.28
CA LEU A 6 -60.92 -8.25 18.20
C LEU A 6 -61.20 -9.67 18.73
N ILE A 7 -62.43 -10.10 18.54
CA ILE A 7 -63.02 -11.36 18.98
C ILE A 7 -62.63 -12.45 17.97
N LEU A 8 -62.15 -13.60 18.48
CA LEU A 8 -61.97 -14.84 17.73
C LEU A 8 -63.33 -15.51 17.48
N LEU A 9 -63.63 -15.83 16.23
CA LEU A 9 -64.53 -16.92 15.82
C LEU A 9 -63.83 -17.76 14.74
N PRO A 10 -63.94 -19.10 14.77
CA PRO A 10 -63.11 -20.00 13.97
C PRO A 10 -63.76 -20.41 12.65
N GLY A 11 -62.91 -20.64 11.65
CA GLY A 11 -63.16 -21.62 10.60
C GLY A 11 -63.64 -21.09 9.26
N VAL A 12 -62.70 -20.71 8.38
CA VAL A 12 -62.76 -20.99 6.93
C VAL A 12 -61.33 -21.16 6.42
N ASN A 13 -61.06 -22.29 5.76
CA ASN A 13 -59.81 -22.61 5.09
C ASN A 13 -59.41 -21.51 4.09
N PHE A 14 -58.20 -20.97 4.23
CA PHE A 14 -57.54 -20.21 3.17
C PHE A 14 -56.27 -20.92 2.74
N LEU A 15 -56.28 -21.26 1.45
CA LEU A 15 -55.18 -21.81 0.67
C LEU A 15 -53.97 -20.86 0.76
N LEU A 16 -52.86 -21.36 1.31
CA LEU A 16 -51.60 -20.61 1.33
C LEU A 16 -51.02 -20.65 -0.09
N ILE A 17 -51.13 -19.54 -0.83
CA ILE A 17 -50.36 -19.34 -2.05
C ILE A 17 -48.94 -18.96 -1.60
N THR A 18 -48.07 -19.96 -1.48
CA THR A 18 -46.62 -19.75 -1.43
C THR A 18 -46.16 -19.34 -2.83
N GLY A 19 -45.83 -18.07 -3.01
CA GLY A 19 -45.09 -17.60 -4.17
C GLY A 19 -43.67 -18.18 -4.14
N LEU A 20 -43.49 -19.36 -4.75
CA LEU A 20 -42.18 -19.81 -5.19
C LEU A 20 -41.72 -18.86 -6.30
N ALA A 21 -40.88 -17.89 -5.96
CA ALA A 21 -39.96 -17.36 -6.94
C ALA A 21 -38.91 -18.45 -7.20
N THR A 22 -39.19 -19.28 -8.21
CA THR A 22 -38.21 -20.21 -8.76
C THR A 22 -37.09 -19.36 -9.36
N LEU A 23 -36.06 -19.05 -8.56
CA LEU A 23 -34.77 -18.66 -9.09
C LEU A 23 -34.28 -19.88 -9.85
N LEU A 24 -34.44 -19.83 -11.18
CA LEU A 24 -33.80 -20.75 -12.08
C LEU A 24 -32.29 -20.51 -11.93
N PHE A 25 -31.63 -21.22 -11.02
CA PHE A 25 -30.18 -21.40 -11.12
C PHE A 25 -29.95 -22.12 -12.44
N CYS A 26 -29.61 -21.35 -13.47
CA CYS A 26 -28.93 -21.89 -14.62
C CYS A 26 -27.59 -22.39 -14.09
N VAL A 27 -27.53 -23.67 -13.73
CA VAL A 27 -26.26 -24.35 -13.50
C VAL A 27 -25.63 -24.44 -14.88
N CYS A 28 -24.91 -23.38 -15.28
CA CYS A 28 -23.85 -23.55 -16.27
C CYS A 28 -22.91 -24.57 -15.66
N SER A 29 -22.88 -25.78 -16.23
CA SER A 29 -21.87 -26.78 -15.88
C SER A 29 -20.51 -26.16 -16.19
N ALA A 30 -19.76 -25.80 -15.15
CA ALA A 30 -18.38 -25.37 -15.27
C ALA A 30 -17.60 -26.44 -16.05
N SER A 31 -16.99 -26.05 -17.16
CA SER A 31 -16.05 -26.92 -17.87
C SER A 31 -14.71 -26.86 -17.16
N ALA A 32 -14.23 -28.01 -16.68
CA ALA A 32 -12.93 -28.13 -16.06
C ALA A 32 -12.28 -29.45 -16.46
N THR A 33 -11.03 -29.38 -16.88
CA THR A 33 -10.13 -30.53 -16.97
C THR A 33 -9.26 -30.52 -15.72
N ILE A 34 -9.35 -31.58 -14.92
CA ILE A 34 -8.58 -31.75 -13.68
C ILE A 34 -7.70 -32.97 -13.82
N VAL A 35 -6.41 -32.77 -13.62
CA VAL A 35 -5.38 -33.81 -13.61
C VAL A 35 -4.88 -33.97 -12.18
N ASP A 36 -4.99 -35.19 -11.65
CA ASP A 36 -4.40 -35.59 -10.38
C ASP A 36 -3.19 -36.49 -10.64
N PHE A 37 -2.00 -35.91 -10.56
CA PHE A 37 -0.75 -36.63 -10.79
C PHE A 37 -0.40 -37.62 -9.68
N SER A 38 -1.13 -37.62 -8.57
CA SER A 38 -1.00 -38.65 -7.52
C SER A 38 -1.79 -39.92 -7.82
N ASN A 39 -2.65 -39.90 -8.85
CA ASN A 39 -3.38 -41.09 -9.30
C ASN A 39 -2.48 -42.00 -10.16
N VAL A 40 -1.76 -42.90 -9.49
CA VAL A 40 -0.83 -43.86 -10.13
C VAL A 40 -1.46 -44.78 -11.18
N SER A 41 -2.78 -44.95 -11.17
CA SER A 41 -3.47 -45.76 -12.19
C SER A 41 -3.55 -45.06 -13.54
N GLN A 42 -3.63 -43.72 -13.54
CA GLN A 42 -3.65 -42.88 -14.74
C GLN A 42 -2.27 -42.33 -15.07
N TYR A 43 -1.45 -42.08 -14.04
CA TYR A 43 -0.09 -41.54 -14.17
C TYR A 43 0.93 -42.45 -13.46
N PRO A 44 1.35 -43.56 -14.10
CA PRO A 44 2.25 -44.54 -13.50
C PRO A 44 3.64 -43.97 -13.18
N GLU A 45 4.20 -44.38 -12.05
CA GLU A 45 5.56 -44.02 -11.62
C GLU A 45 6.62 -44.41 -12.67
N GLY A 46 7.65 -43.58 -12.79
CA GLY A 46 8.82 -43.79 -13.66
C GLY A 46 8.61 -43.40 -15.12
N SER A 47 7.42 -42.91 -15.49
CA SER A 47 7.13 -42.46 -16.84
C SER A 47 7.42 -40.96 -17.05
N ASP A 48 7.88 -40.62 -18.25
CA ASP A 48 8.00 -39.25 -18.74
C ASP A 48 6.65 -38.80 -19.30
N LEU A 49 6.12 -37.70 -18.76
CA LEU A 49 4.82 -37.19 -19.17
C LEU A 49 4.82 -36.65 -20.61
N GLY A 50 6.00 -36.40 -21.18
CA GLY A 50 6.16 -35.98 -22.56
C GLY A 50 5.64 -36.96 -23.62
N GLY A 51 5.51 -38.25 -23.28
CA GLY A 51 4.93 -39.29 -24.14
C GLY A 51 3.46 -39.60 -23.84
N HIS A 52 2.82 -38.88 -22.92
CA HIS A 52 1.46 -39.14 -22.48
C HIS A 52 0.43 -38.56 -23.46
N SER A 53 -0.65 -39.29 -23.75
CA SER A 53 -1.64 -38.91 -24.79
C SER A 53 -2.40 -37.61 -24.52
N GLU A 54 -2.48 -37.19 -23.26
CA GLU A 54 -3.16 -35.96 -22.82
C GLU A 54 -2.27 -34.71 -22.89
N TRP A 55 -0.98 -34.88 -23.19
CA TRP A 55 0.01 -33.81 -23.12
C TRP A 55 0.76 -33.68 -24.45
N GLY A 56 1.30 -32.49 -24.72
CA GLY A 56 2.09 -32.18 -25.90
C GLY A 56 3.20 -31.16 -25.60
N GLY A 57 4.14 -30.99 -26.52
CA GLY A 57 5.11 -29.89 -26.49
C GLY A 57 6.48 -30.15 -25.86
N VAL A 58 7.02 -31.37 -25.98
CA VAL A 58 8.32 -31.70 -25.38
C VAL A 58 9.49 -31.16 -26.18
N GLU A 59 9.92 -29.93 -25.90
CA GLU A 59 11.32 -29.55 -26.08
C GLU A 59 12.08 -29.83 -24.78
N GLY A 60 12.52 -31.09 -24.57
CA GLY A 60 13.55 -31.43 -23.58
C GLY A 60 13.23 -32.52 -22.56
N GLY A 61 13.34 -33.79 -22.96
CA GLY A 61 13.67 -34.94 -22.10
C GLY A 61 12.94 -35.11 -20.76
N ASN A 62 13.59 -35.84 -19.83
CA ASN A 62 13.12 -36.26 -18.50
C ASN A 62 12.84 -35.09 -17.51
N ALA A 63 12.38 -33.94 -17.99
CA ALA A 63 12.06 -32.75 -17.21
C ALA A 63 10.81 -32.93 -16.34
N PHE A 64 9.84 -33.73 -16.81
CA PHE A 64 8.54 -33.94 -16.22
C PHE A 64 8.34 -35.43 -15.90
N MET A 65 8.80 -35.86 -14.73
CA MET A 65 8.84 -37.27 -14.34
C MET A 65 7.75 -37.60 -13.30
N LEU A 66 7.00 -38.67 -13.52
CA LEU A 66 6.01 -39.15 -12.56
C LEU A 66 6.68 -40.01 -11.49
N ASN A 67 6.51 -39.65 -10.21
CA ASN A 67 7.19 -40.30 -9.08
C ASN A 67 6.21 -41.01 -8.12
N GLY A 68 5.02 -41.40 -8.62
CA GLY A 68 4.02 -42.16 -7.88
C GLY A 68 3.17 -41.34 -6.90
N ASP A 69 3.64 -40.16 -6.51
CA ASP A 69 2.92 -39.23 -5.61
C ASP A 69 2.79 -37.81 -6.20
N GLY A 70 3.06 -37.67 -7.49
CA GLY A 70 2.96 -36.43 -8.24
C GLY A 70 3.91 -36.36 -9.44
N LEU A 71 3.83 -35.24 -10.15
CA LEU A 71 4.73 -34.86 -11.25
C LEU A 71 5.92 -34.07 -10.70
N SER A 72 7.12 -34.63 -10.81
CA SER A 72 8.35 -33.96 -10.44
C SER A 72 8.92 -33.14 -11.59
N ILE A 73 9.30 -31.89 -11.29
CA ILE A 73 9.89 -30.98 -12.26
C ILE A 73 11.39 -30.86 -12.03
N HIS A 74 12.18 -31.46 -12.91
CA HIS A 74 13.63 -31.47 -12.84
C HIS A 74 14.24 -30.32 -13.63
N GLY A 75 14.53 -29.22 -12.93
CA GLY A 75 15.29 -28.10 -13.45
C GLY A 75 16.77 -28.41 -13.60
N SER A 76 17.21 -28.72 -14.80
CA SER A 76 18.63 -28.77 -15.17
C SER A 76 18.87 -27.81 -16.32
N LYS A 77 20.12 -27.41 -16.56
CA LYS A 77 20.46 -26.58 -17.74
C LYS A 77 19.96 -27.16 -19.07
N ASN A 78 19.84 -28.49 -19.15
CA ASN A 78 19.41 -29.19 -20.36
C ASN A 78 17.89 -29.23 -20.53
N ASN A 79 17.15 -28.88 -19.47
CA ASN A 79 15.68 -28.90 -19.42
C ASN A 79 15.11 -27.48 -19.24
N GLU A 80 15.96 -26.44 -19.32
CA GLU A 80 15.51 -25.06 -19.23
C GLU A 80 14.51 -24.78 -20.37
N TRP A 81 13.40 -24.10 -20.05
CA TRP A 81 12.33 -23.74 -21.00
C TRP A 81 11.47 -24.91 -21.51
N SER A 82 11.78 -26.15 -21.12
CA SER A 82 10.93 -27.29 -21.43
C SER A 82 9.50 -27.02 -20.96
N LEU A 83 8.55 -27.25 -21.86
CA LEU A 83 7.14 -26.94 -21.66
C LEU A 83 6.31 -28.21 -21.81
N LEU A 84 5.14 -28.16 -21.20
CA LEU A 84 4.16 -29.23 -21.21
C LEU A 84 2.79 -28.58 -21.36
N GLN A 85 2.15 -28.79 -22.49
CA GLN A 85 0.84 -28.25 -22.83
C GLN A 85 -0.20 -29.36 -22.75
N HIS A 86 -1.32 -29.10 -22.07
CA HIS A 86 -2.45 -30.03 -22.05
C HIS A 86 -3.18 -29.99 -23.41
N GLN A 87 -3.68 -31.13 -23.89
CA GLN A 87 -4.34 -31.22 -25.22
C GLN A 87 -5.74 -30.59 -25.25
N ASP A 88 -6.43 -30.57 -24.12
CA ASP A 88 -7.75 -29.92 -24.02
C ASP A 88 -7.62 -28.40 -24.10
N ALA A 89 -8.27 -27.82 -25.11
CA ALA A 89 -8.40 -26.38 -25.28
C ALA A 89 -9.64 -25.87 -24.51
N MET A 90 -9.49 -24.75 -23.81
CA MET A 90 -10.60 -24.04 -23.19
C MET A 90 -11.05 -22.90 -24.11
N PRO A 91 -12.32 -22.84 -24.54
CA PRO A 91 -12.81 -21.77 -25.41
C PRO A 91 -12.78 -20.38 -24.75
N SER A 92 -12.48 -19.35 -25.54
CA SER A 92 -12.48 -17.93 -25.12
C SER A 92 -12.91 -17.01 -26.25
N ARG A 93 -14.17 -17.16 -26.68
CA ARG A 93 -14.71 -16.51 -27.88
C ARG A 93 -15.37 -15.17 -27.57
N THR A 94 -15.79 -14.95 -26.34
CA THR A 94 -16.61 -13.80 -25.95
C THR A 94 -15.85 -12.91 -24.97
N ILE A 95 -16.12 -11.61 -25.03
CA ILE A 95 -15.71 -10.70 -23.95
C ILE A 95 -16.33 -11.19 -22.64
N GLY A 96 -15.49 -11.31 -21.60
CA GLY A 96 -15.85 -11.85 -20.30
C GLY A 96 -15.52 -13.33 -20.12
N ASP A 97 -15.21 -14.09 -21.18
CA ASP A 97 -14.77 -15.48 -21.05
C ASP A 97 -13.49 -15.52 -20.19
N ALA A 98 -13.53 -16.31 -19.13
CA ALA A 98 -12.43 -16.49 -18.21
C ALA A 98 -11.85 -17.90 -18.35
N ILE A 99 -10.52 -17.99 -18.38
CA ILE A 99 -9.79 -19.25 -18.41
C ILE A 99 -8.79 -19.24 -17.27
N THR A 100 -8.96 -20.17 -16.34
CA THR A 100 -8.05 -20.38 -15.22
C THR A 100 -7.20 -21.60 -15.45
N VAL A 101 -5.89 -21.45 -15.33
CA VAL A 101 -4.91 -22.54 -15.28
C VAL A 101 -4.31 -22.55 -13.89
N SER A 102 -4.36 -23.69 -13.20
CA SER A 102 -3.84 -23.80 -11.84
C SER A 102 -3.07 -25.09 -11.58
N ILE A 103 -2.15 -25.01 -10.60
CA ILE A 103 -1.38 -26.14 -10.11
C ILE A 103 -1.37 -26.18 -8.58
N ASP A 104 -1.36 -27.38 -8.02
CA ASP A 104 -1.01 -27.62 -6.62
C ASP A 104 0.39 -28.17 -6.55
N PHE A 105 1.25 -27.53 -5.75
CA PHE A 105 2.65 -27.90 -5.72
C PHE A 105 3.29 -27.75 -4.34
N THR A 106 4.40 -28.48 -4.19
CA THR A 106 5.35 -28.36 -3.08
C THR A 106 6.76 -28.24 -3.65
N PHE A 107 7.67 -27.64 -2.89
CA PHE A 107 9.07 -27.53 -3.29
C PHE A 107 10.04 -27.57 -2.09
N GLU A 108 11.20 -28.20 -2.25
CA GLU A 108 12.24 -28.23 -1.22
C GLU A 108 13.12 -27.00 -1.35
N GLN A 109 13.26 -26.22 -0.28
CA GLN A 109 14.17 -25.08 -0.26
C GLN A 109 15.56 -25.51 0.21
N VAL A 110 16.57 -25.32 -0.64
CA VAL A 110 17.98 -25.60 -0.36
C VAL A 110 18.83 -24.35 -0.45
N LYS A 111 20.00 -24.35 0.20
CA LYS A 111 20.93 -23.22 0.19
C LYS A 111 21.61 -23.11 -1.18
N ALA A 112 21.26 -22.13 -2.01
CA ALA A 112 21.96 -21.84 -3.25
C ALA A 112 22.36 -20.36 -3.39
N LYS A 113 23.31 -20.10 -4.29
CA LYS A 113 24.05 -18.83 -4.44
C LYS A 113 23.23 -17.66 -5.02
N TYR A 114 22.08 -17.89 -5.66
CA TYR A 114 21.41 -16.86 -6.47
C TYR A 114 19.88 -16.90 -6.37
N ASP A 115 19.30 -15.70 -6.39
CA ASP A 115 17.87 -15.45 -6.43
C ASP A 115 17.35 -15.70 -7.86
N SER A 116 16.71 -16.84 -8.16
CA SER A 116 16.19 -17.11 -9.51
C SER A 116 14.96 -18.05 -9.58
N GLU A 117 14.37 -18.18 -10.79
CA GLU A 117 13.05 -18.69 -11.21
C GLU A 117 12.51 -19.94 -10.46
N LEU A 118 11.18 -20.08 -10.32
CA LEU A 118 10.62 -21.13 -9.46
C LEU A 118 9.61 -22.10 -10.08
N ILE A 119 8.69 -21.69 -10.94
CA ILE A 119 7.75 -22.55 -11.70
C ILE A 119 6.97 -21.60 -12.62
N ARG A 120 6.68 -22.04 -13.84
CA ARG A 120 5.82 -21.34 -14.78
C ARG A 120 4.54 -22.16 -15.01
N VAL A 121 3.41 -21.58 -14.65
CA VAL A 121 2.08 -22.05 -15.02
C VAL A 121 1.42 -20.95 -15.83
N GLY A 122 0.75 -21.32 -16.90
CA GLY A 122 0.30 -20.34 -17.87
C GLY A 122 -0.66 -20.90 -18.92
N ALA A 123 -0.91 -20.07 -19.92
CA ALA A 123 -1.79 -20.39 -21.04
C ALA A 123 -1.04 -20.23 -22.36
N GLY A 124 -1.31 -21.13 -23.31
CA GLY A 124 -0.78 -21.12 -24.67
C GLY A 124 -1.86 -21.11 -25.74
N ASP A 125 -1.43 -20.99 -26.99
CA ASP A 125 -2.30 -20.89 -28.18
C ASP A 125 -2.54 -22.22 -28.91
N GLY A 126 -1.97 -23.33 -28.42
CA GLY A 126 -2.09 -24.63 -29.06
C GLY A 126 -0.90 -25.01 -29.93
N GLU A 127 -0.04 -24.07 -30.29
CA GLU A 127 1.19 -24.30 -31.06
C GLU A 127 2.42 -24.43 -30.14
N ASN A 128 2.20 -24.86 -28.88
CA ASN A 128 3.21 -24.95 -27.82
C ASN A 128 3.89 -23.60 -27.50
N ARG A 129 3.23 -22.48 -27.82
CA ARG A 129 3.70 -21.14 -27.48
C ARG A 129 3.04 -20.66 -26.20
N LEU A 130 3.86 -20.28 -25.23
CA LEU A 130 3.40 -19.71 -23.97
C LEU A 130 3.00 -18.24 -24.21
N LEU A 131 1.70 -17.95 -24.11
CA LEU A 131 1.18 -16.59 -24.29
C LEU A 131 1.26 -15.77 -23.02
N ALA A 132 1.00 -16.39 -21.87
CA ALA A 132 1.06 -15.75 -20.56
C ALA A 132 1.51 -16.75 -19.50
N THR A 133 2.38 -16.30 -18.59
CA THR A 133 2.85 -17.10 -17.46
C THR A 133 3.19 -16.26 -16.24
N PHE A 134 3.24 -16.92 -15.08
CA PHE A 134 3.89 -16.42 -13.88
C PHE A 134 5.40 -16.78 -13.83
N ASN A 135 6.30 -15.86 -13.44
CA ASN A 135 7.75 -16.07 -13.31
C ASN A 135 8.40 -15.29 -12.10
N ARG A 136 9.62 -15.67 -11.68
CA ARG A 136 10.46 -15.02 -10.64
C ARG A 136 11.75 -14.45 -11.26
N LYS A 137 12.28 -13.35 -10.71
CA LYS A 137 13.43 -12.55 -11.25
C LYS A 137 14.73 -13.30 -11.57
N GLY A 138 15.36 -12.93 -12.69
CA GLY A 138 16.83 -12.90 -12.95
C GLY A 138 17.34 -11.45 -13.18
N TRP A 139 18.65 -11.18 -13.15
CA TRP A 139 19.30 -9.85 -13.09
C TRP A 139 18.74 -8.74 -14.03
N GLY A 140 18.57 -7.50 -13.52
CA GLY A 140 18.19 -6.29 -14.29
C GLY A 140 17.14 -5.39 -13.61
N ASP A 141 17.07 -4.11 -13.99
CA ASP A 141 16.23 -3.05 -13.40
C ASP A 141 14.73 -3.11 -13.77
N PHE A 142 13.94 -2.30 -13.06
CA PHE A 142 12.53 -2.48 -12.70
C PHE A 142 11.52 -1.74 -13.61
N ASN A 143 10.27 -2.24 -13.60
CA ASN A 143 9.05 -1.76 -14.28
C ASN A 143 8.71 -2.38 -15.65
N ALA A 144 8.62 -3.71 -15.73
CA ALA A 144 8.09 -4.36 -16.92
C ALA A 144 7.26 -5.61 -16.59
N ILE A 145 6.02 -5.61 -17.09
CA ILE A 145 5.46 -6.81 -17.70
C ILE A 145 5.91 -6.70 -19.16
N GLY A 146 6.81 -7.60 -19.59
CA GLY A 146 7.40 -7.57 -20.93
C GLY A 146 8.59 -6.62 -21.06
N MET A 147 9.80 -7.18 -21.17
CA MET A 147 10.87 -6.49 -21.91
C MET A 147 10.56 -6.68 -23.40
N ASP A 148 10.72 -5.61 -24.20
CA ASP A 148 10.67 -5.70 -25.66
C ASP A 148 11.58 -6.84 -26.14
N GLY A 149 10.95 -7.84 -26.78
CA GLY A 149 11.64 -8.98 -27.39
C GLY A 149 11.42 -10.36 -26.75
N TYR A 150 10.75 -10.46 -25.59
CA TYR A 150 10.43 -11.75 -24.95
C TYR A 150 8.93 -11.88 -24.65
N GLN A 151 8.36 -13.05 -24.99
CA GLN A 151 6.93 -13.38 -24.79
C GLN A 151 6.51 -13.23 -23.31
N VAL A 152 5.28 -12.76 -23.12
CA VAL A 152 4.74 -12.14 -21.90
C VAL A 152 4.80 -13.08 -20.68
N GLY A 153 5.53 -12.66 -19.65
CA GLY A 153 5.55 -13.29 -18.33
C GLY A 153 5.80 -12.25 -17.24
N ALA A 154 5.09 -12.35 -16.11
CA ALA A 154 5.27 -11.46 -14.97
C ALA A 154 6.48 -11.91 -14.13
N VAL A 155 7.36 -11.01 -13.71
CA VAL A 155 8.62 -11.32 -13.00
C VAL A 155 8.70 -10.57 -11.67
N PHE A 156 8.83 -11.26 -10.51
CA PHE A 156 8.84 -10.60 -9.19
C PHE A 156 9.91 -11.08 -8.17
N PRO A 157 10.27 -10.23 -7.17
CA PRO A 157 11.43 -10.42 -6.27
C PRO A 157 11.22 -11.41 -5.11
N THR A 158 12.35 -11.84 -4.53
CA THR A 158 12.49 -12.97 -3.59
C THR A 158 11.80 -12.83 -2.22
N SER A 159 11.30 -11.66 -1.85
CA SER A 159 10.68 -11.44 -0.55
C SER A 159 9.21 -11.86 -0.45
N GLU A 160 8.52 -12.09 -1.56
CA GLU A 160 7.04 -12.09 -1.57
C GLU A 160 6.39 -13.48 -1.58
N ILE A 161 7.16 -14.53 -1.84
CA ILE A 161 6.69 -15.93 -1.82
C ILE A 161 7.31 -16.69 -0.62
N GLY A 162 7.73 -15.97 0.43
CA GLY A 162 8.35 -16.58 1.62
C GLY A 162 9.79 -17.09 1.45
N PHE A 163 10.48 -16.77 0.33
CA PHE A 163 11.84 -17.27 0.06
C PHE A 163 12.96 -16.54 0.82
N LYS A 164 12.73 -15.32 1.34
CA LYS A 164 13.71 -14.62 2.20
C LYS A 164 13.54 -15.03 3.65
N LYS A 165 14.57 -15.67 4.21
CA LYS A 165 14.69 -16.05 5.63
C LYS A 165 13.58 -16.98 6.14
N ASN A 166 13.17 -17.97 5.34
CA ASN A 166 12.65 -19.17 5.99
C ASN A 166 13.85 -19.80 6.72
N THR A 167 13.88 -19.71 8.06
CA THR A 167 14.97 -20.28 8.87
C THR A 167 15.04 -21.81 8.75
N SER A 168 14.02 -22.43 8.14
CA SER A 168 14.00 -23.84 7.77
C SER A 168 14.43 -24.02 6.31
N LEU A 169 15.65 -24.54 6.11
CA LEU A 169 15.93 -25.40 4.96
C LEU A 169 14.93 -26.58 5.06
N GLY A 170 14.13 -26.84 4.03
CA GLY A 170 13.09 -27.88 4.08
C GLY A 170 11.97 -27.74 3.06
N MET A 171 10.99 -28.64 3.17
CA MET A 171 9.81 -28.74 2.30
C MET A 171 8.81 -27.61 2.57
N SER A 172 8.28 -26.98 1.52
CA SER A 172 7.17 -26.02 1.63
C SER A 172 5.87 -26.68 2.12
N ASP A 173 4.95 -25.89 2.68
CA ASP A 173 3.54 -26.30 2.72
C ASP A 173 3.00 -26.50 1.28
N SER A 174 1.87 -27.20 1.15
CA SER A 174 1.19 -27.36 -0.13
C SER A 174 0.55 -26.03 -0.56
N LEU A 175 0.86 -25.59 -1.78
CA LEU A 175 0.40 -24.31 -2.33
C LEU A 175 -0.41 -24.54 -3.60
N ARG A 176 -1.41 -23.70 -3.84
CA ARG A 176 -2.11 -23.58 -5.13
C ARG A 176 -1.73 -22.28 -5.80
N MET A 177 -1.27 -22.35 -7.04
CA MET A 177 -1.10 -21.19 -7.92
C MET A 177 -2.14 -21.26 -9.03
N ALA A 178 -2.97 -20.22 -9.17
CA ALA A 178 -3.99 -20.12 -10.21
C ALA A 178 -3.78 -18.84 -11.01
N MET A 179 -3.67 -18.95 -12.33
CA MET A 179 -3.65 -17.83 -13.28
C MET A 179 -4.95 -17.82 -14.07
N THR A 180 -5.71 -16.74 -13.98
CA THR A 180 -6.91 -16.50 -14.78
C THR A 180 -6.62 -15.46 -15.84
N LEU A 181 -7.01 -15.73 -17.09
CA LEU A 181 -7.12 -14.76 -18.17
C LEU A 181 -8.59 -14.53 -18.49
N THR A 182 -9.01 -13.27 -18.51
CA THR A 182 -10.37 -12.87 -18.88
C THR A 182 -10.33 -12.01 -20.13
N ARG A 183 -11.04 -12.40 -21.20
CA ARG A 183 -11.08 -11.63 -22.44
C ARG A 183 -11.75 -10.28 -22.17
N ALA A 184 -11.04 -9.18 -22.39
CA ALA A 184 -11.49 -7.83 -22.08
C ALA A 184 -12.06 -7.14 -23.31
N GLU A 185 -11.36 -7.27 -24.44
CA GLU A 185 -11.75 -6.75 -25.76
C GLU A 185 -11.42 -7.80 -26.83
N ALA A 186 -11.61 -7.47 -28.11
CA ALA A 186 -11.34 -8.38 -29.23
C ALA A 186 -9.89 -8.92 -29.23
N ASP A 187 -8.90 -8.13 -28.82
CA ASP A 187 -7.47 -8.46 -28.81
C ASP A 187 -6.78 -8.20 -27.46
N GLN A 188 -7.56 -7.97 -26.39
CA GLN A 188 -7.03 -7.67 -25.06
C GLN A 188 -7.56 -8.61 -23.97
N TRP A 189 -6.72 -8.83 -22.95
CA TRP A 189 -6.99 -9.71 -21.81
C TRP A 189 -6.67 -9.06 -20.47
N ASN A 190 -7.44 -9.42 -19.45
CA ASN A 190 -7.12 -9.13 -18.06
C ASN A 190 -6.58 -10.40 -17.40
N MET A 191 -5.44 -10.32 -16.75
CA MET A 191 -4.84 -11.43 -16.01
C MET A 191 -4.96 -11.23 -14.51
N VAL A 192 -5.30 -12.31 -13.81
CA VAL A 192 -5.25 -12.39 -12.35
C VAL A 192 -4.42 -13.61 -11.97
N VAL A 193 -3.52 -13.48 -11.01
CA VAL A 193 -2.81 -14.62 -10.41
C VAL A 193 -3.12 -14.68 -8.92
N ILE A 194 -3.37 -15.88 -8.41
CA ILE A 194 -3.66 -16.13 -7.01
C ILE A 194 -2.72 -17.21 -6.49
N LEU A 195 -2.13 -16.97 -5.33
CA LEU A 195 -1.40 -17.97 -4.56
C LEU A 195 -2.13 -18.22 -3.25
N THR A 196 -2.46 -19.48 -2.98
CA THR A 196 -3.18 -19.93 -1.78
C THR A 196 -2.36 -20.98 -1.06
N ASN A 197 -2.30 -20.92 0.26
CA ASN A 197 -1.76 -22.01 1.07
C ASN A 197 -2.88 -23.01 1.32
N LEU A 198 -2.74 -24.23 0.81
CA LEU A 198 -3.79 -25.25 0.85
C LEU A 198 -3.98 -25.86 2.23
N LYS A 199 -2.98 -25.75 3.11
CA LYS A 199 -3.05 -26.25 4.48
C LYS A 199 -3.80 -25.29 5.40
N SER A 200 -3.54 -23.98 5.29
CA SER A 200 -4.27 -22.97 6.08
C SER A 200 -5.57 -22.51 5.42
N GLY A 201 -5.70 -22.63 4.09
CA GLY A 201 -6.78 -22.03 3.32
C GLY A 201 -6.58 -20.54 3.04
N ASP A 202 -5.48 -19.96 3.50
CA ASP A 202 -5.22 -18.53 3.40
C ASP A 202 -4.86 -18.11 1.97
N LEU A 203 -5.45 -17.01 1.53
CA LEU A 203 -4.96 -16.26 0.37
C LEU A 203 -3.60 -15.68 0.72
N VAL A 204 -2.53 -16.26 0.17
CA VAL A 204 -1.16 -15.77 0.37
C VAL A 204 -0.98 -14.47 -0.41
N LYS A 205 -1.44 -14.45 -1.67
CA LYS A 205 -1.30 -13.27 -2.53
C LYS A 205 -2.22 -13.31 -3.73
N ARG A 206 -2.54 -12.11 -4.23
CA ARG A 206 -3.27 -11.86 -5.47
C ARG A 206 -2.52 -10.80 -6.29
N TRP A 207 -2.43 -11.00 -7.60
CA TRP A 207 -1.86 -10.07 -8.57
C TRP A 207 -2.84 -9.87 -9.73
N GLU A 208 -2.86 -8.67 -10.31
CA GLU A 208 -3.76 -8.32 -11.42
C GLU A 208 -3.02 -7.47 -12.47
N LYS A 209 -3.35 -7.68 -13.75
CA LYS A 209 -2.93 -6.84 -14.88
C LYS A 209 -4.07 -6.74 -15.88
N LYS A 210 -4.35 -5.53 -16.36
CA LYS A 210 -5.36 -5.29 -17.39
C LYS A 210 -4.72 -5.01 -18.75
N GLU A 211 -5.52 -5.15 -19.80
CA GLU A 211 -5.20 -4.73 -21.18
C GLU A 211 -3.93 -5.41 -21.75
N LEU A 212 -3.77 -6.70 -21.50
CA LEU A 212 -2.73 -7.51 -22.11
C LEU A 212 -3.06 -7.81 -23.57
N SER A 213 -2.16 -7.40 -24.47
CA SER A 213 -2.21 -7.79 -25.88
C SER A 213 -1.14 -8.83 -26.17
N PHE A 214 -1.48 -9.84 -26.98
CA PHE A 214 -0.53 -10.85 -27.43
C PHE A 214 -0.08 -10.56 -28.87
N PRO A 215 1.17 -10.88 -29.25
CA PRO A 215 1.69 -10.61 -30.61
C PRO A 215 0.88 -11.23 -31.76
N HIS A 216 0.12 -12.29 -31.47
CA HIS A 216 -0.69 -13.03 -32.44
C HIS A 216 -2.20 -12.83 -32.24
N GLY A 217 -2.60 -11.80 -31.47
CA GLY A 217 -4.00 -11.52 -31.13
C GLY A 217 -4.55 -12.40 -29.99
N ALA A 218 -5.83 -12.25 -29.68
CA ALA A 218 -6.52 -13.07 -28.68
C ALA A 218 -7.02 -14.37 -29.33
N PRO A 219 -6.45 -15.55 -29.02
CA PRO A 219 -6.96 -16.79 -29.58
C PRO A 219 -8.37 -17.09 -29.03
N ASP A 220 -9.18 -17.76 -29.84
CA ASP A 220 -10.53 -18.18 -29.47
C ASP A 220 -10.55 -19.44 -28.59
N ALA A 221 -9.37 -19.99 -28.29
CA ALA A 221 -9.15 -21.02 -27.29
C ALA A 221 -7.76 -20.89 -26.67
N LEU A 222 -7.63 -21.21 -25.39
CA LEU A 222 -6.35 -21.28 -24.68
C LEU A 222 -6.10 -22.69 -24.14
N PHE A 223 -4.84 -23.06 -24.07
CA PHE A 223 -4.39 -24.36 -23.56
C PHE A 223 -3.61 -24.15 -22.27
N GLY A 224 -3.87 -24.95 -21.24
CA GLY A 224 -3.09 -24.85 -20.00
C GLY A 224 -1.68 -25.41 -20.17
N MET A 225 -0.70 -24.73 -19.58
CA MET A 225 0.71 -25.06 -19.73
C MET A 225 1.45 -25.08 -18.38
N ILE A 226 2.44 -25.97 -18.29
CA ILE A 226 3.47 -25.99 -17.25
C ILE A 226 4.82 -25.84 -17.96
N GLN A 227 5.72 -25.01 -17.45
CA GLN A 227 7.06 -24.82 -18.02
C GLN A 227 8.14 -24.84 -16.93
N VAL A 228 9.29 -25.42 -17.27
CA VAL A 228 10.53 -25.39 -16.50
C VAL A 228 11.18 -24.01 -16.65
N GLY A 229 11.51 -23.39 -15.52
CA GLY A 229 12.25 -22.14 -15.49
C GLY A 229 13.69 -22.30 -15.95
N ALA A 230 14.21 -21.26 -16.58
CA ALA A 230 15.56 -21.14 -17.11
C ALA A 230 16.66 -21.11 -16.05
N SER A 231 16.30 -21.02 -14.77
CA SER A 231 17.26 -20.92 -13.68
C SER A 231 16.90 -21.84 -12.53
N ASP A 232 16.04 -22.81 -12.78
CA ASP A 232 15.60 -23.78 -11.78
C ASP A 232 16.79 -24.49 -11.13
N ALA A 233 17.80 -24.83 -11.93
CA ALA A 233 19.05 -25.46 -11.49
C ALA A 233 19.89 -24.62 -10.49
N VAL A 234 19.63 -23.31 -10.39
CA VAL A 234 20.40 -22.36 -9.55
C VAL A 234 19.53 -21.56 -8.57
N SER A 235 18.22 -21.82 -8.54
CA SER A 235 17.16 -21.08 -7.82
C SER A 235 17.10 -21.29 -6.30
N GLY A 236 17.87 -22.23 -5.76
CA GLY A 236 17.77 -22.65 -4.36
C GLY A 236 16.52 -23.47 -4.06
N VAL A 237 15.88 -24.00 -5.10
CA VAL A 237 14.77 -24.93 -4.97
C VAL A 237 15.09 -26.26 -5.63
N LYS A 238 14.75 -27.33 -4.93
CA LYS A 238 14.97 -28.73 -5.27
C LYS A 238 13.64 -29.48 -5.17
N ASP A 239 13.52 -30.60 -5.86
CA ASP A 239 12.41 -31.56 -5.75
C ASP A 239 11.01 -30.93 -5.77
N ARG A 240 10.76 -30.11 -6.80
CA ARG A 240 9.43 -29.54 -7.01
C ARG A 240 8.50 -30.63 -7.48
N LYS A 241 7.35 -30.72 -6.83
CA LYS A 241 6.33 -31.71 -7.10
C LYS A 241 5.00 -31.03 -7.31
N ILE A 242 4.37 -31.27 -8.45
CA ILE A 242 3.00 -30.89 -8.75
C ILE A 242 2.11 -32.11 -8.49
N THR A 243 1.11 -31.97 -7.64
CA THR A 243 0.14 -33.04 -7.38
C THR A 243 -1.12 -32.86 -8.21
N ARG A 244 -1.45 -31.63 -8.59
CA ARG A 244 -2.66 -31.32 -9.34
C ARG A 244 -2.41 -30.29 -10.40
N PHE A 245 -3.05 -30.44 -11.56
CA PHE A 245 -3.18 -29.43 -12.59
C PHE A 245 -4.66 -29.26 -12.96
N GLU A 246 -5.08 -28.05 -13.27
CA GLU A 246 -6.44 -27.76 -13.71
C GLU A 246 -6.44 -26.69 -14.80
N VAL A 247 -7.28 -26.89 -15.81
CA VAL A 247 -7.74 -25.84 -16.72
C VAL A 247 -9.25 -25.75 -16.60
N SER A 248 -9.79 -24.58 -16.30
CA SER A 248 -11.24 -24.39 -16.15
C SER A 248 -11.70 -23.04 -16.68
N ASP A 249 -13.01 -22.94 -16.92
CA ASP A 249 -13.70 -21.69 -17.25
C ASP A 249 -14.00 -20.81 -16.01
N GLN A 250 -13.48 -21.21 -14.84
CA GLN A 250 -13.77 -20.52 -13.61
C GLN A 250 -13.13 -19.14 -13.63
N PRO A 251 -13.87 -18.06 -13.31
CA PRO A 251 -13.27 -16.77 -13.12
C PRO A 251 -12.31 -16.83 -11.92
N ALA A 252 -11.37 -15.89 -11.89
CA ALA A 252 -10.54 -15.71 -10.70
C ALA A 252 -11.46 -15.51 -9.50
N LEU A 253 -11.13 -16.11 -8.36
CA LEU A 253 -11.77 -15.74 -7.09
C LEU A 253 -11.78 -14.22 -7.02
N ALA A 254 -12.91 -13.62 -6.65
CA ALA A 254 -12.96 -12.18 -6.48
C ALA A 254 -11.82 -11.76 -5.55
N ALA A 255 -11.23 -10.60 -5.79
CA ALA A 255 -10.43 -10.00 -4.72
C ALA A 255 -11.29 -10.06 -3.45
N PRO A 256 -10.71 -10.42 -2.27
CA PRO A 256 -11.44 -10.17 -1.03
C PRO A 256 -11.97 -8.75 -1.15
N PRO A 257 -13.28 -8.52 -0.90
CA PRO A 257 -13.90 -7.23 -1.14
C PRO A 257 -12.91 -6.21 -0.63
N GLN A 258 -12.47 -5.29 -1.50
CA GLN A 258 -11.70 -4.16 -1.01
C GLN A 258 -12.60 -3.63 0.09
N THR A 259 -12.23 -3.82 1.35
CA THR A 259 -13.03 -3.35 2.46
C THR A 259 -12.77 -1.86 2.52
N TRP A 260 -13.24 -1.15 1.49
CA TRP A 260 -13.95 0.10 1.62
C TRP A 260 -15.11 -0.18 2.56
N THR A 261 -14.79 -0.23 3.84
CA THR A 261 -15.82 -0.08 4.85
C THR A 261 -16.47 1.29 4.62
N ASP A 262 -17.74 1.44 4.98
CA ASP A 262 -18.46 2.72 4.94
C ASP A 262 -17.82 3.82 5.83
N SER A 263 -16.66 3.55 6.44
CA SER A 263 -15.74 4.50 7.07
C SER A 263 -14.88 5.27 6.06
N ASN A 264 -15.01 5.03 4.75
CA ASN A 264 -14.24 5.61 3.63
C ASN A 264 -13.73 7.03 3.92
N PHE A 265 -12.53 7.10 4.52
CA PHE A 265 -11.93 8.32 5.05
C PHE A 265 -11.83 9.40 3.96
N ARG A 266 -11.50 8.98 2.73
CA ARG A 266 -11.44 9.81 1.53
C ARG A 266 -12.73 10.59 1.27
N LYS A 267 -13.91 10.08 1.65
CA LYS A 267 -15.18 10.79 1.41
C LYS A 267 -15.31 12.10 2.18
N TYR A 268 -14.54 12.24 3.26
CA TYR A 268 -14.48 13.45 4.07
C TYR A 268 -13.42 14.43 3.58
N ILE A 269 -12.57 14.04 2.63
CA ILE A 269 -11.67 14.96 1.95
C ILE A 269 -12.52 15.79 1.01
N LEU A 270 -12.60 17.09 1.28
CA LEU A 270 -13.45 18.02 0.56
C LEU A 270 -12.70 18.55 -0.68
N PRO A 271 -13.44 18.94 -1.75
CA PRO A 271 -12.83 19.70 -2.83
C PRO A 271 -12.19 20.99 -2.32
N MET A 272 -11.03 21.34 -2.87
CA MET A 272 -10.31 22.56 -2.56
C MET A 272 -10.93 23.74 -3.32
N THR A 273 -11.09 24.86 -2.63
CA THR A 273 -11.37 26.14 -3.28
C THR A 273 -10.08 26.71 -3.88
N ARG A 274 -10.16 27.26 -5.09
CA ARG A 274 -9.03 27.98 -5.73
C ARG A 274 -8.68 29.23 -4.94
N GLN A 275 -7.41 29.40 -4.62
CA GLN A 275 -6.87 30.59 -3.99
C GLN A 275 -6.72 31.71 -5.03
N GLN A 276 -6.90 32.96 -4.62
CA GLN A 276 -6.87 34.11 -5.53
C GLN A 276 -5.48 34.30 -6.14
N GLY A 277 -5.41 34.42 -7.47
CA GLY A 277 -4.16 34.69 -8.20
C GLY A 277 -4.11 33.97 -9.55
N PRO A 278 -2.99 34.09 -10.27
CA PRO A 278 -2.80 33.38 -11.53
C PRO A 278 -2.80 31.87 -11.30
N ILE A 279 -3.60 31.15 -12.09
CA ILE A 279 -3.46 29.70 -12.27
C ILE A 279 -2.35 29.51 -13.30
N TYR A 280 -1.39 28.64 -13.00
CA TYR A 280 -0.34 28.29 -13.94
C TYR A 280 -0.59 26.88 -14.44
N ASP A 281 -0.70 26.73 -15.76
CA ASP A 281 -0.67 25.41 -16.39
C ASP A 281 0.75 24.80 -16.33
N LYS A 282 1.78 25.61 -16.04
CA LYS A 282 3.20 25.21 -16.08
C LYS A 282 4.02 25.98 -15.05
N VAL A 283 4.27 25.41 -13.88
CA VAL A 283 5.33 25.90 -12.97
C VAL A 283 6.45 24.88 -12.87
N PHE A 284 6.12 23.58 -12.79
CA PHE A 284 7.11 22.49 -12.77
C PHE A 284 7.03 21.60 -14.02
N GLY A 285 8.09 20.85 -14.28
CA GLY A 285 8.56 20.33 -15.56
C GLY A 285 7.84 19.15 -16.17
N VAL A 286 6.61 18.89 -15.76
CA VAL A 286 5.80 17.77 -16.25
C VAL A 286 4.63 18.36 -17.05
N ASP A 287 4.63 18.16 -18.37
CA ASP A 287 3.61 18.70 -19.28
C ASP A 287 2.20 18.18 -18.96
N GLU A 288 2.09 17.07 -18.23
CA GLU A 288 0.84 16.45 -17.81
C GLU A 288 0.26 17.04 -16.50
N LEU A 289 1.03 17.83 -15.74
CA LEU A 289 0.53 18.47 -14.52
C LEU A 289 -0.21 19.77 -14.84
N THR A 290 -1.52 19.65 -15.03
CA THR A 290 -2.41 20.77 -15.32
C THR A 290 -3.27 21.12 -14.11
N GLY A 291 -3.69 22.39 -14.02
CA GLY A 291 -4.65 22.80 -12.99
C GLY A 291 -4.08 22.96 -11.58
N ARG A 292 -2.79 23.28 -11.44
CA ARG A 292 -2.16 23.57 -10.14
C ARG A 292 -2.55 24.95 -9.61
N ASP A 293 -2.70 25.04 -8.29
CA ASP A 293 -2.82 26.31 -7.56
C ASP A 293 -1.52 26.64 -6.81
N PRO A 294 -0.71 27.59 -7.29
CA PRO A 294 0.54 27.99 -6.63
C PRO A 294 0.31 28.71 -5.29
N ASN A 295 -0.92 29.17 -5.05
CA ASN A 295 -1.29 29.88 -3.83
C ASN A 295 -1.92 28.95 -2.78
N ASN A 296 -2.14 27.68 -3.10
CA ASN A 296 -2.48 26.67 -2.11
C ASN A 296 -1.21 26.25 -1.32
N GLY A 297 -1.27 26.36 0.00
CA GLY A 297 -0.20 25.93 0.89
C GLY A 297 1.08 26.75 0.76
N LEU A 298 2.24 26.08 0.81
CA LEU A 298 3.57 26.70 0.80
C LEU A 298 4.38 26.23 -0.42
N GLU A 299 4.82 27.18 -1.23
CA GLU A 299 5.47 26.92 -2.51
C GLU A 299 6.41 28.07 -2.91
N ASP A 300 7.53 27.74 -3.56
CA ASP A 300 8.32 28.73 -4.30
C ASP A 300 7.78 28.77 -5.73
N GLN A 301 6.96 29.79 -6.01
CA GLN A 301 6.30 29.96 -7.31
C GLN A 301 7.29 30.20 -8.45
N THR A 302 8.54 30.59 -8.13
CA THR A 302 9.59 30.80 -9.13
C THR A 302 10.36 29.53 -9.46
N LEU A 303 10.33 28.54 -8.55
CA LEU A 303 11.20 27.36 -8.56
C LEU A 303 12.70 27.71 -8.63
N GLN A 304 13.11 28.89 -8.14
CA GLN A 304 14.51 29.32 -8.24
C GLN A 304 15.29 29.17 -6.95
N ASN A 305 14.59 29.09 -5.81
CA ASN A 305 15.23 29.22 -4.52
C ASN A 305 14.97 28.00 -3.65
N TRP A 306 13.71 27.54 -3.55
CA TRP A 306 13.34 26.65 -2.44
C TRP A 306 12.53 25.43 -2.85
N CYS A 307 12.85 24.32 -2.17
CA CYS A 307 12.01 23.14 -2.03
C CYS A 307 11.44 23.09 -0.61
N TYR A 308 10.15 22.73 -0.48
CA TYR A 308 9.45 22.63 0.80
C TYR A 308 8.96 21.22 1.08
N TRP A 309 9.08 20.80 2.34
CA TRP A 309 8.66 19.48 2.80
C TRP A 309 8.26 19.51 4.26
N ASP A 310 7.56 18.48 4.71
CA ASP A 310 7.03 18.34 6.07
C ASP A 310 6.09 19.46 6.49
N GLY A 311 5.72 19.46 7.76
CA GLY A 311 5.22 20.63 8.45
C GLY A 311 3.83 20.49 9.02
N SER A 312 3.55 21.30 10.02
CA SER A 312 2.26 21.39 10.70
C SER A 312 1.81 22.85 10.76
N ILE A 313 0.50 23.03 10.87
CA ILE A 313 -0.15 24.34 10.97
C ILE A 313 -0.56 24.57 12.42
N VAL A 314 -0.26 25.75 12.94
CA VAL A 314 -0.73 26.24 14.24
C VAL A 314 -1.38 27.60 14.04
N LYS A 315 -2.58 27.80 14.59
CA LYS A 315 -3.25 29.10 14.59
C LYS A 315 -2.90 29.88 15.85
N ASP A 316 -2.57 31.16 15.69
CA ASP A 316 -2.30 32.05 16.81
C ASP A 316 -3.58 32.70 17.37
N ASP A 317 -3.43 33.41 18.49
CA ASP A 317 -4.57 34.09 19.15
C ASP A 317 -5.13 35.26 18.32
N ALA A 318 -4.40 35.75 17.32
CA ALA A 318 -4.86 36.76 16.38
C ALA A 318 -5.59 36.16 15.16
N GLY A 319 -5.65 34.83 15.07
CA GLY A 319 -6.29 34.09 13.99
C GLY A 319 -5.42 33.86 12.76
N LYS A 320 -4.12 34.17 12.81
CA LYS A 320 -3.16 33.87 11.73
C LYS A 320 -2.73 32.41 11.77
N TYR A 321 -2.43 31.85 10.61
CA TYR A 321 -1.96 30.48 10.46
C TYR A 321 -0.44 30.45 10.27
N HIS A 322 0.24 29.66 11.10
CA HIS A 322 1.68 29.50 11.12
C HIS A 322 2.01 28.07 10.69
N MET A 323 2.69 27.93 9.55
CA MET A 323 3.22 26.65 9.09
C MET A 323 4.69 26.53 9.50
N TYR A 324 5.00 25.50 10.25
CA TYR A 324 6.36 25.16 10.67
C TYR A 324 6.83 23.97 9.84
N ALA A 325 7.81 24.15 8.96
CA ALA A 325 8.14 23.15 7.94
C ALA A 325 9.66 23.02 7.69
N SER A 326 10.03 22.09 6.81
CA SER A 326 11.39 21.91 6.31
C SER A 326 11.58 22.61 4.97
N ARG A 327 12.77 23.15 4.75
CA ARG A 327 13.17 23.76 3.46
C ARG A 327 14.61 23.44 3.11
N TRP A 328 14.91 23.31 1.82
CA TRP A 328 16.29 23.35 1.30
C TRP A 328 16.35 24.10 -0.03
N ASP A 329 17.57 24.46 -0.43
CA ASP A 329 17.84 25.19 -1.67
C ASP A 329 17.50 24.34 -2.91
N GLN A 330 16.82 24.92 -3.90
CA GLN A 330 16.43 24.24 -5.14
C GLN A 330 17.63 23.78 -5.98
N ALA A 331 18.82 24.34 -5.74
CA ALA A 331 20.07 23.83 -6.31
C ALA A 331 20.44 22.41 -5.81
N GLN A 332 19.73 21.87 -4.83
CA GLN A 332 19.93 20.52 -4.30
C GLN A 332 18.84 19.57 -4.76
N ALA A 333 19.24 18.43 -5.33
CA ALA A 333 18.33 17.33 -5.61
C ALA A 333 17.67 16.83 -4.32
N HIS A 334 16.41 16.40 -4.37
CA HIS A 334 15.63 15.98 -3.21
C HIS A 334 16.40 15.00 -2.31
N GLY A 335 17.06 13.99 -2.91
CA GLY A 335 17.81 12.97 -2.18
C GLY A 335 18.99 13.47 -1.33
N THR A 336 19.60 14.61 -1.68
CA THR A 336 20.66 15.29 -0.90
C THR A 336 20.13 16.49 -0.13
N GLY A 337 19.17 17.22 -0.70
CA GLY A 337 18.55 18.40 -0.10
C GLY A 337 18.06 18.14 1.32
N TRP A 338 17.22 17.12 1.52
CA TRP A 338 16.75 16.82 2.87
C TRP A 338 17.85 16.24 3.78
N LYS A 339 18.76 15.43 3.21
CA LYS A 339 19.80 14.70 3.96
C LYS A 339 20.98 15.52 4.42
N ASP A 340 21.28 16.61 3.71
CA ASP A 340 22.48 17.40 3.94
C ASP A 340 22.14 18.88 4.18
N HIS A 341 21.08 19.41 3.57
CA HIS A 341 20.83 20.85 3.51
C HIS A 341 19.55 21.36 4.19
N SER A 342 18.66 20.45 4.64
CA SER A 342 17.37 20.81 5.24
C SER A 342 17.49 21.75 6.45
N LYS A 343 16.66 22.78 6.44
CA LYS A 343 16.53 23.80 7.48
C LYS A 343 15.11 23.83 8.04
N GLY A 344 14.98 24.17 9.33
CA GLY A 344 13.68 24.51 9.92
C GLY A 344 13.27 25.94 9.56
N ILE A 345 12.05 26.09 9.04
CA ILE A 345 11.49 27.38 8.64
C ILE A 345 10.11 27.62 9.24
N HIS A 346 9.68 28.87 9.15
CA HIS A 346 8.34 29.32 9.53
C HIS A 346 7.72 30.10 8.37
N ALA A 347 6.47 29.81 8.04
CA ALA A 347 5.68 30.54 7.06
C ALA A 347 4.33 30.97 7.65
N VAL A 348 3.76 32.07 7.15
CA VAL A 348 2.53 32.68 7.70
C VAL A 348 1.49 32.87 6.61
N SER A 349 0.22 32.63 6.93
CA SER A 349 -0.92 33.01 6.10
C SER A 349 -2.08 33.58 6.92
N ASP A 350 -2.90 34.42 6.30
CA ASP A 350 -4.20 34.85 6.84
C ASP A 350 -5.31 33.83 6.52
N ASN A 351 -5.03 32.82 5.71
CA ASN A 351 -5.96 31.77 5.31
C ASN A 351 -5.31 30.40 5.51
N VAL A 352 -6.02 29.46 6.13
CA VAL A 352 -5.52 28.09 6.37
C VAL A 352 -5.08 27.39 5.08
N MET A 353 -5.75 27.70 3.96
CA MET A 353 -5.45 27.16 2.64
C MET A 353 -4.23 27.81 1.96
N GLY A 354 -3.68 28.88 2.52
CA GLY A 354 -2.59 29.65 1.94
C GLY A 354 -3.05 30.89 1.13
N PRO A 355 -2.13 31.57 0.44
CA PRO A 355 -0.71 31.23 0.34
C PRO A 355 0.02 31.47 1.67
N TYR A 356 0.92 30.56 2.02
CA TYR A 356 1.85 30.75 3.13
C TYR A 356 3.11 31.44 2.64
N ILE A 357 3.50 32.52 3.32
CA ILE A 357 4.69 33.30 3.00
C ILE A 357 5.82 32.88 3.95
N ASP A 358 6.88 32.31 3.39
CA ASP A 358 8.10 31.94 4.11
C ASP A 358 8.75 33.17 4.78
N GLN A 359 8.92 33.11 6.10
CA GLN A 359 9.53 34.15 6.93
C GLN A 359 11.04 33.91 7.19
N GLY A 360 11.57 32.79 6.71
CA GLY A 360 12.97 32.38 6.88
C GLY A 360 13.17 31.30 7.95
N MET A 361 14.45 31.10 8.29
CA MET A 361 14.87 30.11 9.27
C MET A 361 14.46 30.52 10.68
N THR A 362 14.05 29.54 11.48
CA THR A 362 13.53 29.76 12.85
C THR A 362 14.62 29.80 13.92
N TRP A 363 15.77 29.15 13.69
CA TRP A 363 16.93 29.12 14.59
C TRP A 363 18.26 29.23 13.84
N PRO A 364 18.53 30.32 13.10
CA PRO A 364 19.73 30.44 12.26
C PRO A 364 21.05 30.32 13.06
N ASP A 365 21.08 30.78 14.31
CA ASP A 365 22.28 30.74 15.14
C ASP A 365 22.58 29.35 15.72
N TRP A 366 21.59 28.45 15.71
CA TRP A 366 21.77 27.08 16.16
C TRP A 366 22.04 26.19 14.96
N ASN A 367 23.29 25.76 14.82
CA ASN A 367 23.74 24.84 13.77
C ASN A 367 23.25 25.23 12.36
N ASP A 368 23.30 26.53 12.05
CA ASP A 368 22.85 27.09 10.78
C ASP A 368 21.41 26.68 10.42
N GLY A 369 20.49 26.67 11.39
CA GLY A 369 19.08 26.32 11.14
C GLY A 369 18.82 24.83 10.87
N LEU A 370 19.78 23.93 11.12
CA LEU A 370 19.62 22.49 10.83
C LEU A 370 18.29 21.95 11.37
N GLY A 371 17.50 21.31 10.50
CA GLY A 371 16.23 20.71 10.87
C GLY A 371 15.57 19.99 9.71
N HIS A 372 14.97 18.84 9.98
CA HIS A 372 14.13 18.09 9.03
C HIS A 372 13.01 17.37 9.79
N ASN A 373 11.99 16.87 9.08
CA ASN A 373 10.79 16.31 9.68
C ASN A 373 10.21 17.26 10.74
N VAL A 374 10.14 18.54 10.39
CA VAL A 374 9.73 19.60 11.32
C VAL A 374 8.26 19.45 11.66
N ILE A 375 7.95 19.43 12.96
CA ILE A 375 6.59 19.48 13.49
C ILE A 375 6.51 20.60 14.52
N GLY A 376 5.68 21.60 14.28
CA GLY A 376 5.35 22.64 15.23
C GLY A 376 4.05 22.38 16.00
N LEU A 377 3.98 22.90 17.22
CA LEU A 377 2.82 22.80 18.11
C LEU A 377 2.76 23.96 19.09
N ARG A 378 1.57 24.21 19.65
CA ARG A 378 1.40 25.02 20.85
C ARG A 378 1.51 24.13 22.08
N MET A 379 2.32 24.55 23.05
CA MET A 379 2.55 23.86 24.32
C MET A 379 1.41 24.15 25.31
N PHE A 380 1.29 23.33 26.36
CA PHE A 380 0.27 23.53 27.40
C PHE A 380 0.43 24.84 28.17
N ASP A 381 1.65 25.38 28.24
CA ASP A 381 1.95 26.66 28.88
C ASP A 381 1.73 27.87 27.95
N GLY A 382 1.21 27.64 26.73
CA GLY A 382 0.89 28.67 25.75
C GLY A 382 2.04 29.05 24.81
N ARG A 383 3.28 28.61 25.09
CA ARG A 383 4.43 28.81 24.20
C ARG A 383 4.34 27.98 22.93
N TYR A 384 5.19 28.26 21.97
CA TYR A 384 5.27 27.56 20.69
C TYR A 384 6.54 26.71 20.65
N ALA A 385 6.41 25.48 20.15
CA ALA A 385 7.54 24.57 20.00
C ALA A 385 7.65 24.05 18.57
N MET A 386 8.86 23.74 18.14
CA MET A 386 9.17 23.00 16.92
C MET A 386 10.07 21.82 17.28
N VAL A 387 9.70 20.64 16.82
CA VAL A 387 10.43 19.39 17.00
C VAL A 387 11.02 18.96 15.66
N THR A 388 12.25 18.48 15.68
CA THR A 388 12.99 18.01 14.50
C THR A 388 13.44 16.57 14.67
N SER A 389 13.56 15.83 13.57
CA SER A 389 14.05 14.44 13.56
C SER A 389 14.79 14.10 12.26
N ASP A 390 15.35 12.88 12.13
CA ASP A 390 16.24 12.40 11.05
C ASP A 390 17.58 13.11 10.89
N ARG A 391 17.61 14.44 11.03
CA ARG A 391 18.82 15.26 11.00
C ARG A 391 19.31 15.67 12.38
N THR A 392 18.44 15.51 13.37
CA THR A 392 18.66 15.76 14.79
C THR A 392 18.12 14.59 15.60
N PRO A 393 18.59 14.37 16.83
CA PRO A 393 18.15 13.26 17.68
C PRO A 393 16.72 13.39 18.24
N GLY A 394 15.96 14.42 17.86
CA GLY A 394 14.70 14.79 18.52
C GLY A 394 14.79 16.17 19.18
N ASP A 395 15.44 17.13 18.53
CA ASP A 395 15.69 18.45 19.11
C ASP A 395 14.41 19.30 19.13
N VAL A 396 14.18 19.97 20.26
CA VAL A 396 13.03 20.85 20.53
C VAL A 396 13.51 22.29 20.63
N PHE A 397 12.84 23.17 19.90
CA PHE A 397 13.06 24.61 19.92
C PHE A 397 11.79 25.30 20.42
N VAL A 398 11.92 26.28 21.31
CA VAL A 398 10.78 26.95 21.94
C VAL A 398 10.83 28.47 21.74
N SER A 399 9.67 29.08 21.57
CA SER A 399 9.48 30.53 21.56
C SER A 399 8.25 30.95 22.37
N ASP A 400 8.27 32.16 22.90
CA ASP A 400 7.12 32.77 23.58
C ASP A 400 6.04 33.23 22.58
N GLY A 401 6.40 33.43 21.30
CA GLY A 401 5.50 33.87 20.24
C GLY A 401 5.50 32.93 19.04
N PRO A 402 4.45 32.97 18.20
CA PRO A 402 4.30 32.04 17.08
C PRO A 402 5.32 32.30 15.94
N SER A 403 5.88 33.50 15.86
CA SER A 403 6.89 33.88 14.86
C SER A 403 8.33 33.85 15.39
N GLY A 404 8.56 33.28 16.57
CA GLY A 404 9.88 33.24 17.16
C GLY A 404 10.26 34.52 17.95
N PRO A 405 11.55 34.68 18.29
CA PRO A 405 12.66 33.80 17.92
C PRO A 405 12.56 32.45 18.64
N PHE A 406 12.84 31.36 17.93
CA PHE A 406 12.91 30.02 18.50
C PHE A 406 14.31 29.75 19.02
N LYS A 407 14.42 29.19 20.23
CA LYS A 407 15.70 28.85 20.86
C LYS A 407 15.75 27.37 21.18
N PHE A 408 16.92 26.78 21.04
CA PHE A 408 17.15 25.40 21.44
C PHE A 408 16.78 25.20 22.91
N HIS A 409 15.80 24.35 23.15
CA HIS A 409 15.28 24.07 24.49
C HIS A 409 15.91 22.79 25.05
N GLY A 410 16.11 21.78 24.20
CA GLY A 410 16.74 20.52 24.56
C GLY A 410 16.40 19.42 23.58
N GLU A 411 16.98 18.26 23.83
CA GLU A 411 16.72 17.02 23.07
C GLU A 411 15.67 16.18 23.81
N ILE A 412 14.74 15.57 23.06
CA ILE A 412 13.78 14.59 23.58
C ILE A 412 14.52 13.44 24.26
N LYS A 413 14.15 13.17 25.51
CA LYS A 413 14.62 12.03 26.30
C LYS A 413 13.57 10.94 26.27
N TRP A 414 14.00 9.69 26.12
CA TRP A 414 13.09 8.56 26.12
C TRP A 414 13.74 7.31 26.71
N GLU A 415 12.90 6.40 27.18
CA GLU A 415 13.30 5.10 27.69
C GLU A 415 12.52 3.97 27.01
N ALA A 416 13.23 2.88 26.74
CA ALA A 416 12.65 1.74 26.01
C ALA A 416 11.55 1.03 26.80
N ASN A 417 11.52 1.17 28.14
CA ASN A 417 10.46 0.66 29.02
C ASN A 417 10.10 -0.82 28.75
N GLY A 418 11.12 -1.67 28.56
CA GLY A 418 10.95 -3.10 28.27
C GLY A 418 10.67 -3.44 26.80
N PHE A 419 10.51 -2.45 25.92
CA PHE A 419 10.35 -2.62 24.48
C PHE A 419 11.68 -2.56 23.73
N ASN A 420 11.64 -2.91 22.43
CA ASN A 420 12.78 -2.77 21.54
C ASN A 420 13.12 -1.27 21.34
N PRO A 421 14.33 -0.80 21.68
CA PRO A 421 14.74 0.60 21.48
C PRO A 421 14.68 1.04 20.01
N GLY A 422 14.79 0.10 19.06
CA GLY A 422 14.64 0.35 17.63
C GLY A 422 13.24 0.82 17.19
N LEU A 423 12.25 0.80 18.08
CA LEU A 423 10.95 1.41 17.85
C LEU A 423 11.00 2.94 17.94
N ALA A 424 11.82 3.50 18.82
CA ALA A 424 11.92 4.95 19.00
C ALA A 424 12.89 5.61 18.02
N ALA A 425 14.02 4.94 17.73
CA ALA A 425 15.10 5.51 16.92
C ALA A 425 15.83 4.46 16.07
N TYR A 426 16.50 4.92 15.01
CA TYR A 426 17.27 4.07 14.10
C TYR A 426 18.40 3.30 14.80
N GLU A 427 18.97 2.33 14.08
CA GLU A 427 20.14 1.56 14.51
C GLU A 427 19.95 0.86 15.88
N GLY A 428 18.73 0.41 16.15
CA GLY A 428 18.39 -0.24 17.42
C GLY A 428 18.42 0.72 18.61
N GLY A 429 17.99 1.97 18.42
CA GLY A 429 17.92 2.99 19.46
C GLY A 429 19.20 3.82 19.65
N LYS A 430 20.21 3.64 18.78
CA LYS A 430 21.49 4.38 18.84
C LYS A 430 21.58 5.54 17.85
N GLY A 431 20.77 5.49 16.79
CA GLY A 431 20.66 6.55 15.79
C GLY A 431 19.63 7.59 16.21
N TYR A 432 19.22 8.42 15.25
CA TYR A 432 18.21 9.45 15.49
C TYR A 432 16.78 8.89 15.45
N MET A 433 15.89 9.60 16.14
CA MET A 433 14.46 9.45 15.95
C MET A 433 14.09 9.83 14.52
N SER A 434 12.99 9.30 14.01
CA SER A 434 12.59 9.47 12.62
C SER A 434 11.09 9.70 12.48
N ASN A 435 10.72 10.61 11.60
CA ASN A 435 9.34 11.00 11.28
C ASN A 435 8.51 11.21 12.56
N VAL A 436 9.10 11.93 13.52
CA VAL A 436 8.52 12.14 14.85
C VAL A 436 7.27 13.03 14.73
N MET A 437 6.12 12.48 15.09
CA MET A 437 4.91 13.25 15.37
C MET A 437 4.80 13.43 16.89
N ILE A 438 4.62 14.66 17.34
CA ILE A 438 4.40 15.01 18.75
C ILE A 438 3.01 15.63 18.96
N ILE A 439 2.27 15.16 19.96
CA ILE A 439 0.89 15.57 20.21
C ILE A 439 0.74 15.98 21.68
N PRO A 440 0.33 17.22 21.98
CA PRO A 440 -0.19 17.56 23.29
C PRO A 440 -1.54 16.86 23.48
N ARG A 441 -1.61 15.93 24.43
CA ARG A 441 -2.80 15.12 24.69
C ARG A 441 -3.85 15.92 25.46
N HIS A 442 -5.12 15.54 25.30
CA HIS A 442 -6.24 16.13 26.04
C HIS A 442 -6.14 15.94 27.56
N ASP A 443 -5.34 14.97 28.02
CA ASP A 443 -5.10 14.67 29.44
C ASP A 443 -3.86 15.37 30.04
N GLY A 444 -3.27 16.35 29.33
CA GLY A 444 -2.16 17.16 29.82
C GLY A 444 -0.77 16.52 29.67
N ARG A 445 -0.69 15.35 29.02
CA ARG A 445 0.58 14.65 28.74
C ARG A 445 1.05 14.89 27.31
N TYR A 446 2.30 14.57 27.01
CA TYR A 446 2.79 14.56 25.62
C TYR A 446 2.86 13.13 25.08
N MET A 447 2.46 12.97 23.82
CA MET A 447 2.58 11.73 23.07
C MET A 447 3.55 11.92 21.91
N ILE A 448 4.43 10.95 21.70
CA ILE A 448 5.22 10.82 20.49
C ILE A 448 4.80 9.56 19.74
N VAL A 449 4.66 9.70 18.43
CA VAL A 449 4.53 8.60 17.47
C VAL A 449 5.68 8.73 16.46
N PRO A 450 6.76 7.94 16.58
CA PRO A 450 7.86 7.93 15.63
C PRO A 450 7.51 7.03 14.43
N ARG A 451 8.37 6.98 13.41
CA ARG A 451 8.20 6.17 12.19
C ARG A 451 7.69 4.74 12.41
N SER A 452 8.10 4.09 13.51
CA SER A 452 7.66 2.73 13.82
C SER A 452 6.18 2.60 14.15
N THR A 453 5.51 3.71 14.49
CA THR A 453 4.14 3.79 15.03
C THR A 453 3.99 3.28 16.46
N CYS A 454 5.09 3.07 17.21
CA CYS A 454 4.94 2.83 18.64
C CYS A 454 4.38 4.09 19.33
N ILE A 455 3.69 3.89 20.45
CA ILE A 455 3.24 5.00 21.29
C ILE A 455 4.28 5.24 22.37
N MET A 456 4.66 6.50 22.52
CA MET A 456 5.57 6.97 23.55
C MET A 456 4.90 8.07 24.36
N ILE A 457 4.90 7.98 25.70
CA ILE A 457 4.19 8.92 26.58
C ILE A 457 5.17 9.57 27.55
N SER A 458 5.09 10.89 27.66
CA SER A 458 5.75 11.69 28.70
C SER A 458 4.71 12.25 29.67
N ASP A 459 4.95 12.02 30.96
CA ASP A 459 4.27 12.69 32.06
C ASP A 459 5.04 13.95 32.54
N ASP A 460 6.23 14.22 31.97
CA ASP A 460 7.17 15.25 32.44
C ASP A 460 7.53 16.25 31.32
N GLY A 461 6.49 16.86 30.75
CA GLY A 461 6.64 17.92 29.75
C GLY A 461 7.20 17.45 28.39
N ILE A 462 7.51 18.44 27.55
CA ILE A 462 7.80 18.23 26.12
C ILE A 462 9.13 17.52 25.86
N LEU A 463 10.11 17.64 26.76
CA LEU A 463 11.42 16.97 26.63
C LEU A 463 11.42 15.53 27.14
N GLY A 464 10.37 15.08 27.85
CA GLY A 464 10.34 13.74 28.42
C GLY A 464 10.95 13.65 29.83
N PRO A 465 11.20 12.43 30.32
CA PRO A 465 11.37 11.22 29.51
C PRO A 465 10.06 10.64 28.97
N TYR A 466 10.06 10.29 27.68
CA TYR A 466 8.99 9.52 27.06
C TYR A 466 9.23 8.02 27.23
N LYS A 467 8.23 7.29 27.70
CA LYS A 467 8.29 5.82 27.81
C LYS A 467 7.63 5.19 26.60
N ILE A 468 8.28 4.20 25.97
CA ILE A 468 7.59 3.36 25.01
C ILE A 468 6.52 2.54 25.76
N VAL A 469 5.26 2.63 25.33
CA VAL A 469 4.13 1.95 25.99
C VAL A 469 3.41 0.98 25.06
N SER A 470 3.79 0.91 23.79
CA SER A 470 3.29 -0.07 22.84
C SER A 470 4.39 -0.55 21.88
N ASP A 471 4.17 -1.69 21.25
CA ASP A 471 4.84 -2.02 19.99
C ASP A 471 4.21 -1.18 18.85
N ARG A 472 4.57 -1.48 17.59
CA ARG A 472 3.96 -0.87 16.40
C ARG A 472 2.44 -1.06 16.44
N VAL A 473 1.66 0.00 16.18
CA VAL A 473 0.19 -0.01 16.26
C VAL A 473 -0.44 -1.13 15.41
N TYR A 474 0.17 -1.45 14.28
CA TYR A 474 -0.33 -2.46 13.33
C TYR A 474 0.33 -3.85 13.48
N LYS A 475 1.08 -4.11 14.56
CA LYS A 475 1.86 -5.36 14.72
C LYS A 475 1.00 -6.62 14.59
N ASP A 476 -0.17 -6.62 15.21
CA ASP A 476 -1.06 -7.78 15.27
C ASP A 476 -2.15 -7.76 14.19
N MET A 477 -1.94 -6.97 13.12
CA MET A 477 -2.87 -6.78 12.00
C MET A 477 -2.23 -7.36 10.72
N PRO A 478 -2.35 -8.68 10.46
CA PRO A 478 -1.68 -9.34 9.33
C PRO A 478 -2.14 -8.85 7.96
N GLU A 479 -3.32 -8.23 7.86
CA GLU A 479 -3.85 -7.60 6.67
C GLU A 479 -3.10 -6.32 6.26
N ILE A 480 -2.27 -5.77 7.16
CA ILE A 480 -1.47 -4.56 6.94
C ILE A 480 -0.02 -4.93 6.69
N PRO A 481 0.66 -4.29 5.70
CA PRO A 481 2.08 -4.50 5.47
C PRO A 481 2.91 -4.31 6.75
N GLN A 482 3.70 -5.32 7.10
CA GLN A 482 4.49 -5.32 8.34
C GLN A 482 5.86 -4.65 8.20
N ALA A 483 6.18 -4.10 7.03
CA ALA A 483 7.44 -3.43 6.73
C ALA A 483 7.19 -2.24 5.80
N ARG A 484 8.16 -1.31 5.74
CA ARG A 484 8.11 -0.14 4.85
C ARG A 484 6.89 0.78 5.08
N MET A 485 6.36 0.72 6.30
CA MET A 485 5.42 1.71 6.82
C MET A 485 6.20 2.93 7.30
N GLU A 486 5.71 4.12 7.02
CA GLU A 486 6.35 5.38 7.39
C GLU A 486 5.34 6.52 7.48
N ASP A 487 5.85 7.72 7.82
CA ASP A 487 5.08 8.97 7.87
C ASP A 487 3.81 8.88 8.73
N PRO A 488 3.90 8.46 10.01
CA PRO A 488 2.73 8.52 10.87
C PRO A 488 2.28 9.96 11.04
N THR A 489 0.97 10.16 10.98
CA THR A 489 0.32 11.35 11.52
C THR A 489 -0.74 10.91 12.48
N ALA A 490 -0.83 11.57 13.62
CA ALA A 490 -1.82 11.26 14.62
C ALA A 490 -2.40 12.56 15.17
N TRP A 491 -3.67 12.51 15.54
CA TRP A 491 -4.42 13.65 16.04
C TRP A 491 -5.52 13.17 16.98
N TYR A 492 -6.14 14.13 17.67
CA TYR A 492 -7.31 13.90 18.52
C TYR A 492 -8.49 14.69 17.95
N SER A 493 -9.58 14.01 17.62
CA SER A 493 -10.85 14.62 17.20
C SER A 493 -12.01 13.71 17.58
N GLY A 494 -13.22 14.25 17.69
CA GLY A 494 -14.41 13.43 17.95
C GLY A 494 -14.38 12.62 19.25
N GLY A 495 -13.53 12.99 20.22
CA GLY A 495 -13.38 12.27 21.48
C GLY A 495 -12.42 11.08 21.44
N MET A 496 -11.67 10.87 20.35
CA MET A 496 -10.73 9.76 20.20
C MET A 496 -9.46 10.17 19.45
N TYR A 497 -8.44 9.33 19.52
CA TYR A 497 -7.22 9.46 18.74
C TYR A 497 -7.36 8.73 17.42
N HIS A 498 -6.78 9.33 16.39
CA HIS A 498 -6.67 8.76 15.07
C HIS A 498 -5.21 8.74 14.62
N MET A 499 -4.90 7.84 13.69
CA MET A 499 -3.58 7.78 13.07
C MET A 499 -3.72 7.40 11.59
N LEU A 500 -2.96 8.06 10.72
CA LEU A 500 -2.70 7.58 9.37
C LEU A 500 -1.25 7.11 9.26
N VAL A 501 -1.02 6.04 8.50
CA VAL A 501 0.34 5.51 8.24
C VAL A 501 0.46 5.10 6.78
N ASN A 502 1.52 5.56 6.11
CA ASN A 502 1.75 5.32 4.69
C ASN A 502 2.58 4.06 4.45
N HIS A 503 2.20 3.25 3.46
CA HIS A 503 3.03 2.20 2.89
C HIS A 503 3.58 2.67 1.54
N TRP A 504 4.81 3.18 1.53
CA TRP A 504 5.38 3.82 0.33
C TRP A 504 5.46 2.94 -0.92
N PRO A 505 5.76 1.62 -0.86
CA PRO A 505 5.76 0.77 -2.06
C PRO A 505 4.34 0.53 -2.60
N GLY A 506 3.37 0.44 -1.71
CA GLY A 506 1.97 0.19 -2.06
C GLY A 506 1.17 1.46 -2.35
N LYS A 507 1.76 2.65 -2.18
CA LYS A 507 1.11 3.96 -2.36
C LYS A 507 -0.24 4.07 -1.64
N THR A 508 -0.36 3.40 -0.49
CA THR A 508 -1.60 3.19 0.26
C THR A 508 -1.41 3.70 1.67
N THR A 509 -2.36 4.49 2.16
CA THR A 509 -2.38 5.00 3.53
C THR A 509 -3.46 4.30 4.34
N TYR A 510 -3.15 3.87 5.56
CA TYR A 510 -4.05 3.12 6.44
C TYR A 510 -4.53 4.01 7.58
N HIS A 511 -5.80 3.88 7.98
CA HIS A 511 -6.40 4.62 9.09
C HIS A 511 -6.54 3.73 10.33
N PHE A 512 -6.21 4.27 11.48
CA PHE A 512 -6.39 3.65 12.79
C PHE A 512 -7.08 4.60 13.76
N SER A 513 -7.73 4.06 14.78
CA SER A 513 -8.23 4.85 15.90
C SER A 513 -8.05 4.16 17.25
N SER A 514 -7.91 4.93 18.31
CA SER A 514 -7.94 4.48 19.70
C SER A 514 -8.66 5.51 20.57
N LEU A 515 -9.42 5.07 21.58
CA LEU A 515 -10.08 5.99 22.50
C LEU A 515 -9.10 6.78 23.36
N ASP A 516 -8.03 6.13 23.83
CA ASP A 516 -7.03 6.76 24.71
C ASP A 516 -5.72 7.08 24.00
N GLY A 517 -5.53 6.63 22.76
CA GLY A 517 -4.33 6.86 21.97
C GLY A 517 -3.12 6.07 22.46
N ILE A 518 -3.27 5.19 23.44
CA ILE A 518 -2.20 4.41 24.06
C ILE A 518 -2.33 2.94 23.70
N LYS A 519 -3.52 2.38 23.82
CA LYS A 519 -3.81 0.95 23.61
C LYS A 519 -5.03 0.75 22.71
N ASP A 520 -5.36 -0.51 22.45
CA ASP A 520 -6.58 -0.92 21.75
C ASP A 520 -6.80 -0.21 20.41
N TRP A 521 -5.71 0.11 19.71
CA TRP A 521 -5.78 0.68 18.37
C TRP A 521 -6.48 -0.28 17.42
N LYS A 522 -7.46 0.23 16.70
CA LYS A 522 -8.27 -0.51 15.72
C LYS A 522 -7.94 -0.04 14.31
N TYR A 523 -7.78 -0.99 13.40
CA TYR A 523 -7.73 -0.72 11.98
C TYR A 523 -9.11 -0.26 11.47
N ARG A 524 -9.15 0.82 10.69
CA ARG A 524 -10.38 1.46 10.18
C ARG A 524 -10.51 1.44 8.67
N GLY A 525 -9.61 0.75 7.98
CA GLY A 525 -9.58 0.63 6.53
C GLY A 525 -8.49 1.47 5.87
N ILE A 526 -8.45 1.40 4.56
CA ILE A 526 -7.59 2.25 3.73
C ILE A 526 -8.15 3.67 3.80
N ALA A 527 -7.30 4.63 4.15
CA ALA A 527 -7.67 6.03 4.23
C ALA A 527 -7.81 6.63 2.82
N TYR A 528 -6.79 6.44 2.00
CA TYR A 528 -6.73 6.81 0.59
C TYR A 528 -5.57 6.07 -0.08
N ARG A 529 -5.64 5.97 -1.41
CA ARG A 529 -4.47 5.66 -2.25
C ARG A 529 -4.06 6.87 -3.07
N LYS A 530 -2.80 6.88 -3.46
CA LYS A 530 -2.23 7.99 -4.22
C LYS A 530 -2.86 8.17 -5.61
N ASP A 531 -3.29 7.09 -6.24
CA ASP A 531 -3.86 7.03 -7.60
C ASP A 531 -5.36 7.34 -7.65
N GLU A 532 -5.93 7.90 -6.57
CA GLU A 532 -7.37 8.15 -6.44
C GLU A 532 -7.74 9.63 -6.56
N ALA A 533 -6.93 10.43 -7.26
CA ALA A 533 -7.18 11.86 -7.50
C ALA A 533 -7.55 12.61 -6.21
N LEU A 534 -6.65 12.54 -5.22
CA LEU A 534 -6.86 13.01 -3.85
C LEU A 534 -7.16 14.52 -3.78
N PHE A 535 -6.49 15.29 -4.62
CA PHE A 535 -6.56 16.74 -4.63
C PHE A 535 -7.46 17.17 -5.78
N ARG A 536 -8.70 17.53 -5.46
CA ARG A 536 -9.71 17.97 -6.44
C ARG A 536 -10.17 19.37 -6.11
N TYR A 537 -10.35 20.21 -7.10
CA TYR A 537 -10.96 21.53 -6.94
C TYR A 537 -12.48 21.47 -7.14
N GLU A 538 -13.19 22.46 -6.64
CA GLU A 538 -14.66 22.59 -6.76
C GLU A 538 -15.16 22.55 -8.21
N ASP A 539 -14.36 23.00 -9.17
CA ASP A 539 -14.65 22.97 -10.61
C ASP A 539 -14.44 21.58 -11.26
N GLY A 540 -14.00 20.59 -10.48
CA GLY A 540 -13.73 19.22 -10.91
C GLY A 540 -12.29 18.95 -11.32
N THR A 541 -11.44 19.99 -11.45
CA THR A 541 -10.01 19.86 -11.80
C THR A 541 -9.29 19.00 -10.76
N VAL A 542 -8.35 18.18 -11.20
CA VAL A 542 -7.53 17.32 -10.34
C VAL A 542 -6.09 17.83 -10.34
N ASP A 543 -5.51 17.99 -9.15
CA ASP A 543 -4.10 18.34 -8.93
C ASP A 543 -3.31 17.05 -8.67
N GLU A 544 -2.74 16.43 -9.70
CA GLU A 544 -1.99 15.17 -9.53
C GLU A 544 -0.53 15.43 -9.17
N TRP A 545 0.09 14.53 -8.40
CA TRP A 545 1.50 14.64 -8.00
C TRP A 545 2.19 13.28 -8.07
N ALA A 546 3.46 13.24 -8.48
CA ALA A 546 4.21 11.98 -8.61
C ALA A 546 4.53 11.33 -7.25
N ILE A 547 4.66 12.12 -6.18
CA ILE A 547 4.77 11.65 -4.79
C ILE A 547 3.82 12.47 -3.93
N VAL A 548 3.09 11.80 -3.05
CA VAL A 548 2.25 12.39 -2.00
C VAL A 548 2.61 11.69 -0.69
N GLN A 549 3.10 12.44 0.28
CA GLN A 549 3.59 11.93 1.56
C GLN A 549 3.34 12.91 2.69
N ARG A 550 3.73 12.50 3.91
CA ARG A 550 3.71 13.35 5.11
C ARG A 550 2.35 14.05 5.34
N PRO A 551 1.22 13.32 5.35
CA PRO A 551 -0.04 13.92 5.77
C PRO A 551 0.13 14.49 7.18
N THR A 552 -0.39 15.67 7.45
CA THR A 552 -0.44 16.24 8.80
C THR A 552 -1.82 16.83 9.03
N ALA A 553 -2.47 16.44 10.13
CA ALA A 553 -3.79 16.92 10.49
C ALA A 553 -3.73 18.29 11.14
N TYR A 554 -4.60 19.21 10.72
CA TYR A 554 -4.90 20.45 11.42
C TYR A 554 -6.27 20.34 12.08
N THR A 555 -6.30 20.54 13.39
CA THR A 555 -7.52 20.49 14.20
C THR A 555 -7.90 21.87 14.73
N GLU A 556 -9.18 22.20 14.64
CA GLU A 556 -9.77 23.43 15.16
C GLU A 556 -11.10 23.10 15.84
N ASP A 557 -11.35 23.70 16.99
CA ASP A 557 -12.58 23.48 17.79
C ASP A 557 -12.90 22.00 18.09
N GLY A 558 -11.86 21.17 18.24
CA GLY A 558 -12.00 19.74 18.54
C GLY A 558 -12.26 18.84 17.33
N HIS A 559 -12.31 19.41 16.13
CA HIS A 559 -12.53 18.72 14.87
C HIS A 559 -11.31 18.83 13.98
N ILE A 560 -11.07 17.82 13.15
CA ILE A 560 -10.11 17.94 12.06
C ILE A 560 -10.73 18.75 10.92
N THR A 561 -10.11 19.84 10.51
CA THR A 561 -10.67 20.69 9.44
C THR A 561 -9.87 20.62 8.16
N HIS A 562 -8.57 20.32 8.24
CA HIS A 562 -7.68 20.27 7.09
C HIS A 562 -6.61 19.20 7.27
N PHE A 563 -6.08 18.72 6.15
CA PHE A 563 -4.80 18.04 6.08
C PHE A 563 -3.83 18.87 5.25
N ASN A 564 -2.54 18.84 5.59
CA ASN A 564 -1.50 19.23 4.66
C ASN A 564 -0.65 18.03 4.24
N PHE A 565 -0.10 18.05 3.02
CA PHE A 565 0.70 16.98 2.45
C PHE A 565 1.95 17.56 1.80
N SER A 566 3.06 16.84 1.88
CA SER A 566 4.24 17.14 1.07
C SER A 566 4.14 16.43 -0.27
N VAL A 567 4.34 17.19 -1.34
CA VAL A 567 4.18 16.70 -2.71
C VAL A 567 5.38 17.10 -3.57
N ILE A 568 5.74 16.24 -4.52
CA ILE A 568 6.77 16.50 -5.54
C ILE A 568 6.28 15.94 -6.88
N ASP A 569 6.52 16.70 -7.94
CA ASP A 569 6.00 16.47 -9.28
C ASP A 569 6.73 15.34 -10.03
N ILE A 570 7.89 14.94 -9.53
CA ILE A 570 8.67 13.80 -10.01
C ILE A 570 8.98 12.81 -8.89
N THR A 571 9.50 11.63 -9.22
CA THR A 571 10.03 10.71 -8.21
C THR A 571 11.19 11.36 -7.44
N LYS A 572 11.33 11.06 -6.13
CA LYS A 572 12.43 11.59 -5.30
C LYS A 572 13.83 11.35 -5.87
N GLY A 573 14.02 10.27 -6.63
CA GLY A 573 15.28 9.94 -7.29
C GLY A 573 15.43 10.56 -8.68
N GLY A 574 14.37 11.09 -9.27
CA GLY A 574 14.36 11.79 -10.55
C GLY A 574 14.66 13.28 -10.43
N ASP A 575 14.31 13.90 -9.30
CA ASP A 575 14.57 15.31 -8.98
C ASP A 575 16.08 15.65 -8.99
N ARG A 576 16.44 16.80 -9.56
CA ARG A 576 17.81 17.31 -9.69
C ARG A 576 17.88 18.76 -9.26
N GLY A 577 19.08 19.21 -8.88
CA GLY A 577 19.28 20.61 -8.53
C GLY A 577 19.19 21.54 -9.74
N ASN A 578 18.55 22.70 -9.60
CA ASN A 578 18.36 23.68 -10.68
C ASN A 578 17.65 23.13 -11.92
N ASP A 579 16.82 22.09 -11.75
CA ASP A 579 15.94 21.62 -12.82
C ASP A 579 14.59 22.36 -12.80
N ASN A 580 13.63 21.87 -13.57
CA ASN A 580 12.27 22.39 -13.59
C ASN A 580 11.32 21.58 -12.70
N HIS A 581 11.81 20.72 -11.82
CA HIS A 581 11.02 19.95 -10.85
C HIS A 581 11.11 20.56 -9.45
N GLY A 582 10.12 20.24 -8.61
CA GLY A 582 10.09 20.81 -7.28
C GLY A 582 9.03 20.25 -6.36
N SER A 583 9.17 20.63 -5.10
CA SER A 583 8.28 20.20 -4.02
C SER A 583 7.60 21.37 -3.35
N LYS A 584 6.38 21.10 -2.88
CA LYS A 584 5.56 22.05 -2.12
C LYS A 584 4.83 21.33 -1.00
N ILE A 585 4.17 22.13 -0.17
CA ILE A 585 3.17 21.65 0.78
C ILE A 585 1.81 22.09 0.27
N ILE A 586 0.89 21.15 0.10
CA ILE A 586 -0.52 21.40 -0.29
C ILE A 586 -1.40 21.27 0.95
N VAL A 587 -2.43 22.12 1.08
CA VAL A 587 -3.43 22.08 2.16
C VAL A 587 -4.79 21.72 1.55
N VAL A 588 -5.50 20.80 2.20
CA VAL A 588 -6.73 20.18 1.70
C VAL A 588 -7.80 20.24 2.78
N PRO A 589 -9.01 20.74 2.49
CA PRO A 589 -10.09 20.80 3.46
C PRO A 589 -10.67 19.40 3.76
N PHE A 590 -11.20 19.24 4.96
CA PHE A 590 -11.71 17.99 5.48
C PHE A 590 -12.98 18.20 6.31
N ASP A 591 -14.00 17.40 6.07
CA ASP A 591 -15.26 17.38 6.82
C ASP A 591 -15.10 16.59 8.13
N GLY A 592 -14.45 17.22 9.12
CA GLY A 592 -14.20 16.63 10.42
C GLY A 592 -15.45 16.36 11.24
N GLU A 593 -16.47 17.21 11.14
CA GLU A 593 -17.70 17.02 11.91
C GLU A 593 -18.42 15.73 11.50
N SER A 594 -18.64 15.53 10.19
CA SER A 594 -19.26 14.30 9.69
C SER A 594 -18.38 13.07 9.90
N PHE A 595 -17.05 13.24 9.82
CA PHE A 595 -16.09 12.19 10.12
C PHE A 595 -16.17 11.75 11.59
N ASP A 596 -16.11 12.70 12.51
CA ASP A 596 -16.18 12.46 13.95
C ASP A 596 -17.50 11.79 14.33
N LEU A 597 -18.64 12.28 13.82
CA LEU A 597 -19.96 11.67 14.04
C LEU A 597 -20.00 10.21 13.59
N ARG A 598 -19.43 9.89 12.42
CA ARG A 598 -19.38 8.51 11.92
C ARG A 598 -18.46 7.65 12.77
N MET A 599 -17.29 8.15 13.14
CA MET A 599 -16.34 7.41 13.97
C MET A 599 -16.92 7.13 15.36
N GLN A 600 -17.62 8.08 15.97
CA GLN A 600 -18.36 7.88 17.21
C GLN A 600 -19.46 6.82 17.06
N ALA A 601 -20.20 6.82 15.95
CA ALA A 601 -21.22 5.79 15.69
C ALA A 601 -20.59 4.39 15.59
N ILE A 602 -19.49 4.23 14.85
CA ILE A 602 -18.74 2.97 14.74
C ILE A 602 -18.30 2.50 16.13
N VAL A 603 -17.71 3.39 16.93
CA VAL A 603 -17.23 3.03 18.27
C VAL A 603 -18.38 2.66 19.22
N ARG A 604 -19.54 3.33 19.13
CA ARG A 604 -20.74 2.95 19.92
C ARG A 604 -21.24 1.55 19.55
N GLU A 605 -21.33 1.25 18.25
CA GLU A 605 -21.71 -0.07 17.74
C GLU A 605 -20.75 -1.15 18.26
N GLU A 606 -19.44 -0.90 18.25
CA GLU A 606 -18.42 -1.82 18.77
C GLU A 606 -18.52 -2.05 20.29
N GLN A 607 -19.01 -1.06 21.02
CA GLN A 607 -19.25 -1.15 22.47
C GLN A 607 -20.61 -1.79 22.81
N GLY A 608 -21.44 -2.10 21.80
CA GLY A 608 -22.79 -2.66 21.98
C GLY A 608 -23.82 -1.65 22.51
N ASN A 609 -23.61 -0.36 22.25
CA ASN A 609 -24.46 0.75 22.72
C ASN A 609 -25.34 1.36 21.63
#